data_AF-A0A9D5WWT2-F1
#
_entry.id   AF-A0A9D5WWT2-F1
#
_cell.length_a   1.000
_cell.length_b   1.000
_cell.length_c   1.000
_cell.angle_alpha   90.00
_cell.angle_beta   90.00
_cell.angle_gamma   90.00
#
_symmetry.space_group_name_H-M   'P 1'
#
loop_
_entity.id
_entity.type
_entity.pdbx_description
1 polymer ?
#
loop_
_entity_poly.entity_id
_entity_poly.type
_entity_poly.pdbx_seq_one_letter_code
_entity_poly.pdbx_strand_id
1 'polypeptide(L)'
;MPFLTACSPKNFKADERNIMQKGSECLEVTHSHPNFTLGNQFKGIMKKNADAGNTGSRRNPHRMRSSSKNAEIETYLSTHYEFRYNTVLGRTEYCSKGNNRFVKVGRYEINTLRRELDSDEGIVTSSENLYSIIESSFSPRINPVQEYLKGLPLIDIGDSSSCDDAGCRDSNVSSFSPKAISDLASCVVVRNSNKWLPYLTKWLVAVVANAMDDRECRNHTCLVLTGEQGKFKTTFLDLLCPPALHGY
;
A
#
# COMPACT_ATOMS: atom_id res chain seq x y z
N MET A 1 22.35 35.80 -20.49
CA MET A 1 23.56 36.65 -20.31
C MET A 1 23.06 38.08 -20.18
N PRO A 2 23.33 38.80 -19.08
CA PRO A 2 24.67 38.96 -18.53
C PRO A 2 24.80 38.73 -17.00
N PHE A 3 26.05 38.84 -16.58
CA PHE A 3 26.73 38.49 -15.34
C PHE A 3 26.37 39.33 -14.10
N LEU A 4 26.66 38.79 -12.90
CA LEU A 4 27.40 39.43 -11.78
C LEU A 4 27.61 38.38 -10.67
N THR A 5 28.79 37.75 -10.57
CA THR A 5 29.96 38.09 -9.73
C THR A 5 29.74 37.88 -8.22
N ALA A 6 30.58 37.01 -7.66
CA ALA A 6 30.61 36.58 -6.27
C ALA A 6 31.09 37.69 -5.30
N CYS A 7 30.50 37.70 -4.11
CA CYS A 7 31.11 38.24 -2.90
C CYS A 7 31.07 37.18 -1.79
N SER A 8 32.25 36.73 -1.39
CA SER A 8 32.48 35.99 -0.16
C SER A 8 32.61 36.98 1.00
N PRO A 9 32.04 36.70 2.19
CA PRO A 9 32.56 37.24 3.43
C PRO A 9 33.46 36.22 4.13
N LYS A 10 34.64 36.72 4.46
CA LYS A 10 35.66 36.14 5.33
C LYS A 10 35.17 36.08 6.79
N ASN A 11 35.77 35.14 7.53
CA ASN A 11 36.00 35.14 8.98
C ASN A 11 34.80 34.89 9.91
N PHE A 12 34.75 33.69 10.52
CA PHE A 12 34.55 33.56 11.97
C PHE A 12 35.34 32.35 12.49
N LYS A 13 36.11 32.57 13.56
CA LYS A 13 37.00 31.61 14.22
C LYS A 13 36.36 31.25 15.58
N ALA A 14 36.31 29.94 15.84
CA ALA A 14 36.18 29.20 17.12
C ALA A 14 35.20 29.69 18.20
N ASP A 15 34.33 28.78 18.69
CA ASP A 15 34.23 28.58 20.14
C ASP A 15 33.78 27.13 20.47
N GLU A 16 34.61 26.44 21.25
CA GLU A 16 34.33 25.13 21.85
C GLU A 16 33.36 25.32 23.02
N ARG A 17 32.15 24.74 22.98
CA ARG A 17 31.40 24.43 24.20
C ARG A 17 30.67 23.10 24.09
N ASN A 18 31.23 22.13 24.82
CA ASN A 18 30.55 20.93 25.29
C ASN A 18 29.26 21.28 26.02
N ILE A 19 28.16 20.62 25.68
CA ILE A 19 27.07 20.33 26.62
C ILE A 19 26.66 18.87 26.42
N MET A 20 27.20 18.01 27.27
CA MET A 20 26.57 16.73 27.61
C MET A 20 25.31 17.03 28.42
N GLN A 21 24.18 16.43 28.06
CA GLN A 21 23.08 16.24 29.00
C GLN A 21 22.89 14.75 29.23
N LYS A 22 23.39 14.33 30.39
CA LYS A 22 23.15 13.08 31.08
C LYS A 22 21.78 13.22 31.75
N GLY A 23 20.86 12.31 31.45
CA GLY A 23 19.51 12.29 32.01
C GLY A 23 18.96 10.87 31.98
N SER A 24 19.53 10.03 32.83
CA SER A 24 18.91 8.78 33.28
C SER A 24 17.87 9.14 34.33
N GLU A 25 16.61 8.77 34.11
CA GLU A 25 15.61 8.75 35.17
C GLU A 25 14.67 7.55 34.98
N CYS A 26 14.32 6.98 36.11
CA CYS A 26 13.97 5.59 36.32
C CYS A 26 12.52 5.26 35.96
N LEU A 27 12.31 3.98 35.63
CA LEU A 27 10.99 3.31 35.62
C LEU A 27 10.35 3.40 37.01
N GLU A 28 9.19 4.06 37.10
CA GLU A 28 8.23 3.83 38.18
C GLU A 28 7.05 3.02 37.64
N VAL A 29 6.91 1.80 38.16
CA VAL A 29 5.70 0.98 38.07
C VAL A 29 4.81 1.40 39.23
N THR A 30 3.62 1.94 38.95
CA THR A 30 2.56 2.04 39.94
C THR A 30 1.31 1.31 39.44
N HIS A 31 0.93 0.30 40.22
CA HIS A 31 -0.31 -0.45 40.13
C HIS A 31 -1.50 0.45 40.49
N SER A 32 -2.58 0.40 39.70
CA SER A 32 -3.95 0.27 40.20
C SER A 32 -4.99 0.28 39.07
N HIS A 33 -5.67 -0.86 38.92
CA HIS A 33 -7.06 -0.98 38.45
C HIS A 33 -8.00 -0.65 39.64
N PRO A 34 -9.27 -0.22 39.48
CA PRO A 34 -10.26 -1.00 38.73
C PRO A 34 -11.47 -0.30 38.08
N ASN A 35 -12.16 -1.10 37.25
CA ASN A 35 -13.58 -1.12 36.90
C ASN A 35 -14.23 0.07 36.13
N PHE A 36 -14.68 -0.23 34.90
CA PHE A 36 -16.09 -0.09 34.55
C PHE A 36 -16.49 -1.05 33.42
N THR A 37 -17.64 -1.69 33.58
CA THR A 37 -18.18 -2.80 32.80
C THR A 37 -19.42 -2.32 32.04
N LEU A 38 -19.54 -2.66 30.75
CA LEU A 38 -20.80 -2.90 30.04
C LEU A 38 -20.44 -3.64 28.74
N GLY A 39 -20.87 -4.85 28.42
CA GLY A 39 -22.07 -5.57 28.80
C GLY A 39 -22.88 -5.84 27.53
N ASN A 40 -22.60 -6.94 26.83
CA ASN A 40 -23.66 -7.79 26.27
C ASN A 40 -23.10 -9.12 25.72
N GLN A 41 -23.38 -10.18 26.48
CA GLN A 41 -23.29 -11.57 26.05
C GLN A 41 -24.66 -11.99 25.52
N PHE A 42 -24.74 -12.50 24.30
CA PHE A 42 -25.84 -13.36 23.88
C PHE A 42 -25.34 -14.80 23.84
N LYS A 43 -25.54 -15.53 24.95
CA LYS A 43 -25.42 -16.99 24.99
C LYS A 43 -26.73 -17.60 24.52
N GLY A 44 -26.66 -18.39 23.46
CA GLY A 44 -27.78 -19.16 22.91
C GLY A 44 -28.29 -20.18 23.93
N ILE A 45 -29.58 -20.07 24.25
CA ILE A 45 -30.33 -21.07 25.01
C ILE A 45 -30.83 -22.11 24.01
N MET A 46 -30.26 -23.32 24.05
CA MET A 46 -30.80 -24.48 23.35
C MET A 46 -32.08 -24.94 24.04
N LYS A 47 -33.23 -24.81 23.37
CA LYS A 47 -34.45 -25.55 23.70
C LYS A 47 -34.54 -26.78 22.81
N LYS A 48 -34.33 -27.97 23.40
CA LYS A 48 -34.82 -29.25 22.87
C LYS A 48 -36.30 -29.38 23.23
N ASN A 49 -37.12 -29.74 22.25
CA ASN A 49 -38.47 -30.36 22.27
C ASN A 49 -38.91 -30.42 20.80
N ALA A 50 -39.63 -31.39 20.24
CA ALA A 50 -40.10 -32.72 20.58
C ALA A 50 -40.53 -33.36 19.22
N ASP A 51 -40.90 -34.64 19.26
CA ASP A 51 -41.21 -35.53 18.13
C ASP A 51 -42.40 -35.14 17.21
N ALA A 52 -42.40 -35.86 16.06
CA ALA A 52 -43.52 -36.27 15.21
C ALA A 52 -43.99 -35.37 14.05
N GLY A 53 -43.94 -35.94 12.83
CA GLY A 53 -44.67 -35.44 11.66
C GLY A 53 -44.11 -35.90 10.30
N ASN A 54 -44.37 -37.15 9.91
CA ASN A 54 -44.21 -37.65 8.55
C ASN A 54 -45.26 -37.01 7.62
N THR A 55 -44.88 -36.33 6.53
CA THR A 55 -45.58 -36.46 5.24
C THR A 55 -44.76 -35.86 4.09
N GLY A 56 -44.56 -36.66 3.04
CA GLY A 56 -43.86 -36.23 1.83
C GLY A 56 -44.58 -35.13 1.05
N SER A 57 -43.80 -34.27 0.43
CA SER A 57 -44.18 -33.59 -0.81
C SER A 57 -42.96 -33.26 -1.64
N ARG A 58 -42.82 -34.03 -2.72
CA ARG A 58 -42.30 -33.67 -4.05
C ARG A 58 -41.12 -32.70 -4.08
N ARG A 59 -39.93 -33.27 -4.31
CA ARG A 59 -38.77 -32.57 -4.86
C ARG A 59 -39.20 -31.88 -6.17
N ASN A 60 -39.31 -30.55 -6.15
CA ASN A 60 -39.28 -29.76 -7.37
C ASN A 60 -37.82 -29.61 -7.80
N PRO A 61 -37.41 -30.10 -8.99
CA PRO A 61 -36.09 -29.85 -9.51
C PRO A 61 -36.02 -28.40 -10.02
N HIS A 62 -34.99 -27.68 -9.57
CA HIS A 62 -34.49 -26.42 -10.13
C HIS A 62 -35.53 -25.36 -10.54
N ARG A 63 -35.99 -24.58 -9.56
CA ARG A 63 -36.24 -23.16 -9.84
C ARG A 63 -34.85 -22.55 -10.06
N MET A 64 -34.43 -22.34 -11.31
CA MET A 64 -33.37 -21.37 -11.58
C MET A 64 -33.81 -20.09 -10.88
N ARG A 65 -33.08 -19.69 -9.83
CA ARG A 65 -33.30 -18.38 -9.23
C ARG A 65 -33.08 -17.39 -10.37
N SER A 66 -34.11 -16.65 -10.75
CA SER A 66 -33.91 -15.41 -11.51
C SER A 66 -32.78 -14.65 -10.82
N SER A 67 -31.78 -14.20 -11.58
CA SER A 67 -30.72 -13.34 -11.05
C SER A 67 -31.35 -12.22 -10.24
N SER A 68 -30.76 -11.90 -9.09
CA SER A 68 -31.17 -10.70 -8.40
C SER A 68 -30.74 -9.48 -9.24
N LYS A 69 -31.46 -8.36 -9.11
CA LYS A 69 -31.03 -7.10 -9.76
C LYS A 69 -29.59 -6.74 -9.42
N ASN A 70 -29.14 -7.01 -8.20
CA ASN A 70 -27.75 -6.77 -7.81
C ASN A 70 -26.78 -7.73 -8.51
N ALA A 71 -27.15 -8.99 -8.73
CA ALA A 71 -26.31 -9.91 -9.50
C ALA A 71 -26.17 -9.46 -10.96
N GLU A 72 -27.22 -8.89 -11.56
CA GLU A 72 -27.16 -8.31 -12.91
C GLU A 72 -26.25 -7.07 -12.95
N ILE A 73 -26.37 -6.18 -11.95
CA ILE A 73 -25.47 -5.03 -11.80
C ILE A 73 -24.01 -5.49 -11.64
N GLU A 74 -23.74 -6.43 -10.75
CA GLU A 74 -22.41 -6.99 -10.53
C GLU A 74 -21.83 -7.62 -11.81
N THR A 75 -22.68 -8.30 -12.59
CA THR A 75 -22.29 -8.91 -13.87
C THR A 75 -21.90 -7.84 -14.89
N TYR A 76 -22.69 -6.78 -15.03
CA TYR A 76 -22.37 -5.65 -15.91
C TYR A 76 -21.06 -4.98 -15.49
N LEU A 77 -20.96 -4.61 -14.20
CA LEU A 77 -19.78 -3.94 -13.65
C LEU A 77 -18.52 -4.79 -13.85
N SER A 78 -18.58 -6.09 -13.56
CA SER A 78 -17.45 -7.01 -13.75
C SER A 78 -17.14 -7.28 -15.22
N THR A 79 -18.07 -7.02 -16.14
CA THR A 79 -17.85 -7.20 -17.57
C THR A 79 -17.09 -6.02 -18.15
N HIS A 80 -17.41 -4.80 -17.74
CA HIS A 80 -16.88 -3.55 -18.31
C HIS A 80 -15.72 -2.94 -17.51
N TYR A 81 -15.66 -3.21 -16.21
CA TYR A 81 -14.74 -2.54 -15.29
C TYR A 81 -14.01 -3.53 -14.38
N GLU A 82 -12.89 -3.08 -13.84
CA GLU A 82 -12.18 -3.73 -12.76
C GLU A 82 -12.18 -2.82 -11.54
N PHE A 83 -12.72 -3.31 -10.42
CA PHE A 83 -12.83 -2.57 -9.17
C PHE A 83 -11.86 -3.11 -8.14
N ARG A 84 -11.34 -2.23 -7.29
CA ARG A 84 -10.56 -2.59 -6.12
C ARG A 84 -10.77 -1.62 -4.98
N TYR A 85 -10.68 -2.13 -3.76
CA TYR A 85 -10.66 -1.30 -2.56
C TYR A 85 -9.21 -1.04 -2.16
N ASN A 86 -8.76 0.19 -2.32
CA ASN A 86 -7.42 0.61 -1.96
C ASN A 86 -7.29 0.69 -0.43
N THR A 87 -6.47 -0.17 0.16
CA THR A 87 -6.29 -0.24 1.62
C THR A 87 -5.41 0.89 2.18
N VAL A 88 -4.55 1.49 1.35
CA VAL A 88 -3.68 2.62 1.75
C VAL A 88 -4.51 3.90 1.86
N LEU A 89 -5.38 4.17 0.88
CA LEU A 89 -6.21 5.38 0.85
C LEU A 89 -7.60 5.19 1.48
N GLY A 90 -8.00 3.95 1.79
CA GLY A 90 -9.29 3.63 2.39
C GLY A 90 -10.49 3.92 1.49
N ARG A 91 -10.36 3.70 0.17
CA ARG A 91 -11.41 4.05 -0.81
C ARG A 91 -11.45 3.09 -2.00
N THR A 92 -12.60 3.00 -2.67
CA THR A 92 -12.75 2.23 -3.92
C THR A 92 -12.22 3.00 -5.12
N GLU A 93 -11.51 2.27 -5.98
CA GLU A 93 -10.96 2.76 -7.24
C GLU A 93 -11.33 1.76 -8.35
N TYR A 94 -11.41 2.24 -9.58
CA TYR A 94 -11.78 1.40 -10.72
C TYR A 94 -11.04 1.81 -11.99
N CYS A 95 -10.98 0.91 -12.97
CA CYS A 95 -10.58 1.21 -14.33
C CYS A 95 -11.49 0.47 -15.31
N SER A 96 -11.56 0.94 -16.56
CA SER A 96 -12.16 0.17 -17.65
C SER A 96 -11.33 -1.08 -17.92
N LYS A 97 -11.99 -2.20 -18.28
CA LYS A 97 -11.27 -3.41 -18.66
C LYS A 97 -10.29 -3.15 -19.79
N GLY A 98 -9.07 -3.64 -19.62
CA GLY A 98 -7.96 -3.42 -20.55
C GLY A 98 -7.17 -2.12 -20.31
N ASN A 99 -7.58 -1.29 -19.34
CA ASN A 99 -6.81 -0.16 -18.86
C ASN A 99 -6.23 -0.48 -17.47
N ASN A 100 -5.01 -0.02 -17.21
CA ASN A 100 -4.32 -0.27 -15.93
C ASN A 100 -4.31 0.98 -15.02
N ARG A 101 -4.97 2.07 -15.44
CA ARG A 101 -5.02 3.32 -14.67
C ARG A 101 -6.28 3.36 -13.80
N PHE A 102 -6.13 2.95 -12.56
CA PHE A 102 -7.18 3.07 -11.55
C PHE A 102 -7.43 4.53 -11.19
N VAL A 103 -8.71 4.91 -11.12
CA VAL A 103 -9.17 6.22 -10.70
C VAL A 103 -10.14 6.10 -9.53
N LYS A 104 -10.18 7.11 -8.67
CA LYS A 104 -11.10 7.16 -7.53
C LYS A 104 -12.54 7.10 -8.02
N VAL A 105 -13.36 6.27 -7.37
CA VAL A 105 -14.81 6.30 -7.59
C VAL A 105 -15.42 7.49 -6.83
N GLY A 106 -15.73 8.56 -7.57
CA GLY A 106 -16.43 9.73 -7.07
C GLY A 106 -17.90 9.76 -7.46
N ARG A 107 -18.56 10.88 -7.15
CA ARG A 107 -19.97 11.09 -7.49
C ARG A 107 -20.21 11.10 -9.00
N TYR A 108 -19.26 11.63 -9.77
CA TYR A 108 -19.36 11.70 -11.23
C TYR A 108 -19.31 10.29 -11.84
N GLU A 109 -18.38 9.47 -11.35
CA GLU A 109 -18.19 8.09 -11.78
C GLU A 109 -19.43 7.25 -11.45
N ILE A 110 -19.98 7.37 -10.24
CA ILE A 110 -21.22 6.68 -9.85
C ILE A 110 -22.40 7.08 -10.73
N ASN A 111 -22.56 8.36 -11.02
CA ASN A 111 -23.64 8.82 -11.91
C ASN A 111 -23.44 8.31 -13.34
N THR A 112 -22.19 8.15 -13.78
CA THR A 112 -21.86 7.55 -15.07
C THR A 112 -22.25 6.08 -15.11
N LEU A 113 -21.83 5.28 -14.13
CA LEU A 113 -22.21 3.86 -14.00
C LEU A 113 -23.73 3.69 -13.93
N ARG A 114 -24.41 4.55 -13.18
CA ARG A 114 -25.87 4.55 -13.07
C ARG A 114 -26.56 4.79 -14.42
N ARG A 115 -26.08 5.78 -15.19
CA ARG A 115 -26.62 6.12 -16.51
C ARG A 115 -26.42 4.95 -17.49
N GLU A 116 -25.25 4.33 -17.45
CA GLU A 116 -24.89 3.20 -18.31
C GLU A 116 -25.75 1.96 -18.02
N LEU A 117 -25.95 1.60 -16.75
CA LEU A 117 -26.83 0.50 -16.36
C LEU A 117 -28.29 0.71 -16.81
N ASP A 118 -28.77 1.95 -16.77
CA ASP A 118 -30.12 2.29 -17.22
C ASP A 118 -30.23 2.27 -18.75
N SER A 119 -29.20 2.76 -19.47
CA SER A 119 -29.23 2.82 -20.94
C SER A 119 -28.98 1.48 -21.62
N ASP A 120 -28.06 0.69 -21.10
CA ASP A 120 -27.53 -0.49 -21.79
C ASP A 120 -28.27 -1.76 -21.35
N GLU A 121 -28.55 -1.87 -20.05
CA GLU A 121 -29.18 -3.05 -19.44
C GLU A 121 -30.64 -2.81 -19.00
N GLY A 122 -31.11 -1.55 -19.05
CA GLY A 122 -32.45 -1.18 -18.55
C GLY A 122 -32.61 -1.33 -17.03
N ILE A 123 -31.49 -1.34 -16.28
CA ILE A 123 -31.49 -1.56 -14.83
C ILE A 123 -31.51 -0.22 -14.10
N VAL A 124 -32.70 0.16 -13.61
CA VAL A 124 -32.84 1.32 -12.73
C VAL A 124 -32.29 1.00 -11.33
N THR A 125 -31.23 1.70 -10.94
CA THR A 125 -30.57 1.56 -9.62
C THR A 125 -30.35 2.92 -8.95
N SER A 126 -30.13 2.93 -7.64
CA SER A 126 -29.77 4.13 -6.88
C SER A 126 -28.26 4.26 -6.73
N SER A 127 -27.77 5.49 -6.56
CA SER A 127 -26.35 5.75 -6.26
C SER A 127 -25.90 5.05 -4.97
N GLU A 128 -26.78 4.99 -3.96
CA GLU A 128 -26.51 4.30 -2.68
C GLU A 128 -26.34 2.79 -2.87
N ASN A 129 -27.18 2.16 -3.70
CA ASN A 129 -27.05 0.74 -4.00
C ASN A 129 -25.71 0.47 -4.72
N LEU A 130 -25.32 1.34 -5.66
CA LEU A 130 -24.01 1.24 -6.32
C LEU A 130 -22.86 1.35 -5.32
N TYR A 131 -22.86 2.34 -4.43
CA TYR A 131 -21.86 2.44 -3.35
C TYR A 131 -21.83 1.18 -2.51
N SER A 132 -22.99 0.68 -2.07
CA SER A 132 -23.08 -0.53 -1.25
C SER A 132 -22.49 -1.77 -1.94
N ILE A 133 -22.58 -1.87 -3.27
CA ILE A 133 -21.98 -2.96 -4.04
C ILE A 133 -20.47 -2.73 -4.12
N ILE A 134 -20.01 -1.59 -4.65
CA ILE A 134 -18.58 -1.38 -4.93
C ILE A 134 -17.72 -1.17 -3.68
N GLU A 135 -18.30 -0.84 -2.53
CA GLU A 135 -17.61 -0.74 -1.25
C GLU A 135 -17.72 -2.03 -0.42
N SER A 136 -18.24 -3.11 -1.02
CA SER A 136 -18.32 -4.45 -0.41
C SER A 136 -17.22 -5.39 -0.93
N SER A 137 -17.35 -6.68 -0.58
CA SER A 137 -16.49 -7.76 -1.08
C SER A 137 -16.51 -7.93 -2.60
N PHE A 138 -17.41 -7.25 -3.32
CA PHE A 138 -17.34 -7.12 -4.77
C PHE A 138 -16.01 -6.51 -5.24
N SER A 139 -15.48 -5.54 -4.49
CA SER A 139 -14.18 -4.92 -4.76
C SER A 139 -13.11 -5.56 -3.87
N PRO A 140 -12.18 -6.35 -4.42
CA PRO A 140 -11.11 -6.95 -3.64
C PRO A 140 -10.26 -5.88 -2.96
N ARG A 141 -9.88 -6.13 -1.71
CA ARG A 141 -8.99 -5.23 -0.95
C ARG A 141 -7.56 -5.41 -1.43
N ILE A 142 -6.95 -4.35 -1.94
CA ILE A 142 -5.61 -4.36 -2.52
C ILE A 142 -4.77 -3.26 -1.88
N ASN A 143 -3.54 -3.60 -1.51
CA ASN A 143 -2.50 -2.64 -1.17
C ASN A 143 -1.69 -2.33 -2.45
N PRO A 144 -1.86 -1.16 -3.08
CA PRO A 144 -1.20 -0.84 -4.35
C PRO A 144 0.32 -0.77 -4.21
N VAL A 145 0.85 -0.44 -3.03
CA VAL A 145 2.29 -0.42 -2.76
C VAL A 145 2.85 -1.84 -2.78
N GLN A 146 2.17 -2.78 -2.13
CA GLN A 146 2.57 -4.20 -2.13
C GLN A 146 2.43 -4.82 -3.52
N GLU A 147 1.36 -4.51 -4.24
CA GLU A 147 1.14 -5.00 -5.60
C GLU A 147 2.26 -4.53 -6.54
N TYR A 148 2.64 -3.25 -6.44
CA TYR A 148 3.79 -2.71 -7.17
C TYR A 148 5.08 -3.47 -6.85
N LEU A 149 5.40 -3.65 -5.57
CA LEU A 149 6.62 -4.35 -5.14
C LEU A 149 6.64 -5.82 -5.55
N LYS A 150 5.50 -6.52 -5.53
CA LYS A 150 5.35 -7.91 -5.98
C LYS A 150 5.43 -8.05 -7.51
N GLY A 151 5.05 -7.01 -8.24
CA GLY A 151 5.13 -6.95 -9.70
C GLY A 151 6.53 -6.63 -10.24
N LEU A 152 7.49 -6.30 -9.37
CA LEU A 152 8.87 -6.12 -9.77
C LEU A 152 9.47 -7.45 -10.27
N PRO A 153 10.34 -7.42 -11.30
CA PRO A 153 10.98 -8.64 -11.82
C PRO A 153 11.67 -9.41 -10.69
N LEU A 154 11.42 -10.72 -10.62
CA LEU A 154 12.10 -11.59 -9.67
C LEU A 154 13.57 -11.67 -10.09
N ILE A 155 14.46 -11.09 -9.27
CA ILE A 155 15.89 -11.07 -9.51
C ILE A 155 16.51 -12.20 -8.71
N ASP A 156 17.20 -13.10 -9.39
CA ASP A 156 18.14 -13.99 -8.73
C ASP A 156 19.39 -13.17 -8.38
N ILE A 157 19.63 -12.92 -7.10
CA ILE A 157 20.92 -12.42 -6.62
C ILE A 157 21.85 -13.63 -6.57
N GLY A 158 22.09 -14.22 -7.74
CA GLY A 158 23.06 -15.29 -7.90
C GLY A 158 24.43 -14.67 -7.73
N ASP A 159 25.13 -15.01 -6.65
CA ASP A 159 26.56 -14.78 -6.50
C ASP A 159 27.24 -15.32 -7.76
N SER A 160 27.67 -14.43 -8.65
CA SER A 160 28.35 -14.79 -9.89
C SER A 160 29.79 -15.29 -9.63
N SER A 161 30.04 -15.89 -8.46
CA SER A 161 31.35 -16.33 -7.99
C SER A 161 31.49 -17.85 -7.87
N SER A 162 30.61 -18.65 -8.48
CA SER A 162 30.90 -20.06 -8.76
C SER A 162 30.75 -20.35 -10.25
N CYS A 163 31.83 -20.11 -10.99
CA CYS A 163 32.25 -21.04 -12.05
C CYS A 163 32.40 -22.43 -11.38
N ASP A 164 31.84 -23.53 -11.89
CA ASP A 164 32.11 -24.12 -13.19
C ASP A 164 30.91 -24.99 -13.62
N ASP A 165 30.22 -24.66 -14.72
CA ASP A 165 29.79 -25.66 -15.72
C ASP A 165 29.26 -24.96 -16.96
N ALA A 166 29.71 -25.42 -18.12
CA ALA A 166 29.39 -24.86 -19.42
C ALA A 166 28.09 -25.48 -19.93
N GLY A 167 26.97 -24.77 -19.80
CA GLY A 167 25.78 -25.10 -20.59
C GLY A 167 24.48 -24.53 -20.07
N CYS A 168 23.75 -23.87 -20.98
CA CYS A 168 22.34 -23.46 -20.87
C CYS A 168 22.11 -22.17 -20.05
N ARG A 169 21.26 -21.23 -20.42
CA ARG A 169 20.33 -21.05 -21.55
C ARG A 169 19.66 -19.69 -21.30
N ASP A 170 19.46 -18.93 -22.38
CA ASP A 170 18.65 -17.72 -22.52
C ASP A 170 17.79 -17.34 -21.31
N SER A 171 18.34 -16.49 -20.44
CA SER A 171 17.59 -15.84 -19.38
C SER A 171 17.76 -14.34 -19.57
N ASN A 172 16.79 -13.70 -20.22
CA ASN A 172 16.56 -12.25 -20.16
C ASN A 172 16.12 -11.84 -18.74
N VAL A 173 16.82 -12.32 -17.72
CA VAL A 173 16.69 -11.84 -16.35
C VAL A 173 17.39 -10.50 -16.35
N SER A 174 16.66 -9.41 -16.13
CA SER A 174 17.28 -8.10 -15.98
C SER A 174 18.18 -8.16 -14.74
N SER A 175 19.48 -8.35 -14.95
CA SER A 175 20.46 -8.31 -13.86
C SER A 175 20.49 -6.88 -13.33
N PHE A 176 19.75 -6.63 -12.26
CA PHE A 176 19.92 -5.40 -11.51
C PHE A 176 21.25 -5.51 -10.77
N SER A 177 22.18 -4.61 -11.07
CA SER A 177 23.48 -4.64 -10.44
C SER A 177 23.32 -4.52 -8.92
N PRO A 178 24.00 -5.34 -8.10
CA PRO A 178 24.11 -5.14 -6.65
C PRO A 178 24.63 -3.73 -6.28
N LYS A 179 25.14 -2.99 -7.27
CA LYS A 179 25.59 -1.61 -7.16
C LYS A 179 24.47 -0.58 -7.18
N ALA A 180 23.22 -0.90 -7.49
CA ALA A 180 22.15 0.11 -7.63
C ALA A 180 21.98 1.01 -6.38
N ILE A 181 22.04 0.42 -5.17
CA ILE A 181 21.99 1.19 -3.92
C ILE A 181 23.28 1.99 -3.71
N SER A 182 24.43 1.44 -4.09
CA SER A 182 25.72 2.14 -4.04
C SER A 182 25.75 3.35 -4.99
N ASP A 183 25.24 3.18 -6.20
CA ASP A 183 25.15 4.22 -7.22
C ASP A 183 24.20 5.33 -6.75
N LEU A 184 23.03 4.97 -6.23
CA LEU A 184 22.11 5.91 -5.60
C LEU A 184 22.76 6.66 -4.42
N ALA A 185 23.49 5.95 -3.56
CA ALA A 185 24.19 6.55 -2.43
C ALA A 185 25.25 7.56 -2.91
N SER A 186 25.93 7.27 -4.02
CA SER A 186 26.96 8.13 -4.61
C SER A 186 26.43 9.47 -5.15
N CYS A 187 25.14 9.53 -5.50
CA CYS A 187 24.48 10.76 -5.95
C CYS A 187 24.39 11.84 -4.86
N VAL A 188 24.58 11.49 -3.58
CA VAL A 188 24.45 12.40 -2.45
C VAL A 188 25.79 12.55 -1.72
N VAL A 189 26.30 13.78 -1.71
CA VAL A 189 27.48 14.12 -0.91
C VAL A 189 27.06 14.41 0.52
N VAL A 190 27.51 13.59 1.47
CA VAL A 190 27.24 13.77 2.90
C VAL A 190 28.52 13.92 3.70
N ARG A 191 28.44 14.59 4.86
CA ARG A 191 29.59 14.78 5.77
C ARG A 191 30.15 13.46 6.31
N ASN A 192 29.27 12.47 6.54
CA ASN A 192 29.61 11.16 7.11
C ASN A 192 29.55 10.07 6.04
N SER A 193 30.35 10.19 4.97
CA SER A 193 30.36 9.28 3.82
C SER A 193 30.51 7.80 4.22
N ASN A 194 31.38 7.52 5.18
CA ASN A 194 31.67 6.14 5.65
C ASN A 194 30.45 5.42 6.24
N LYS A 195 29.45 6.16 6.75
CA LYS A 195 28.24 5.59 7.37
C LYS A 195 27.00 5.74 6.49
N TRP A 196 27.10 6.48 5.38
CA TRP A 196 25.97 6.80 4.52
C TRP A 196 25.37 5.57 3.86
N LEU A 197 26.18 4.84 3.12
CA LEU A 197 25.76 3.63 2.41
C LEU A 197 25.10 2.60 3.34
N PRO A 198 25.72 2.17 4.47
CA PRO A 198 25.08 1.18 5.33
C PRO A 198 23.78 1.66 5.97
N TYR A 199 23.66 2.96 6.31
CA TYR A 199 22.42 3.50 6.85
C TYR A 199 21.33 3.66 5.81
N LEU A 200 21.68 4.10 4.60
CA LEU A 200 20.73 4.20 3.49
C LEU A 200 20.18 2.82 3.12
N THR A 201 21.06 1.82 2.98
CA THR A 201 20.63 0.43 2.70
C THR A 201 19.71 -0.09 3.80
N LYS A 202 20.10 0.06 5.07
CA LYS A 202 19.27 -0.39 6.20
C LYS A 202 17.91 0.29 6.21
N TRP A 203 17.87 1.60 5.95
CA TRP A 203 16.63 2.36 5.89
C TRP A 203 15.75 1.93 4.71
N LEU A 204 16.29 1.74 3.50
CA LEU A 204 15.53 1.27 2.34
C LEU A 204 14.95 -0.13 2.57
N VAL A 205 15.75 -1.07 3.09
CA VAL A 205 15.28 -2.42 3.44
C VAL A 205 14.17 -2.35 4.48
N ALA A 206 14.33 -1.51 5.50
CA ALA A 206 13.28 -1.30 6.49
C ALA A 206 12.01 -0.74 5.84
N VAL A 207 12.08 0.29 4.99
CA VAL A 207 10.92 0.87 4.30
C VAL A 207 10.16 -0.20 3.50
N VAL A 208 10.86 -1.00 2.70
CA VAL A 208 10.24 -2.07 1.91
C VAL A 208 9.64 -3.15 2.81
N ALA A 209 10.34 -3.57 3.86
CA ALA A 209 9.82 -4.56 4.81
C ALA A 209 8.53 -4.07 5.49
N ASN A 210 8.47 -2.81 5.91
CA ASN A 210 7.25 -2.22 6.52
C ASN A 210 6.11 -2.07 5.51
N ALA A 211 6.41 -1.83 4.22
CA ALA A 211 5.38 -1.79 3.20
C ALA A 211 4.80 -3.18 2.89
N MET A 212 5.62 -4.23 3.04
CA MET A 212 5.28 -5.61 2.69
C MET A 212 4.66 -6.43 3.83
N ASP A 213 4.92 -6.06 5.08
CA ASP A 213 4.35 -6.74 6.25
C ASP A 213 3.15 -5.97 6.80
N ASP A 214 1.98 -6.62 6.83
CA ASP A 214 0.75 -6.07 7.41
C ASP A 214 0.73 -6.16 8.95
N ARG A 215 1.72 -6.84 9.56
CA ARG A 215 1.89 -6.90 11.02
C ARG A 215 2.53 -5.60 11.51
N GLU A 216 2.52 -5.38 12.82
CA GLU A 216 3.13 -4.20 13.47
C GLU A 216 4.68 -4.18 13.36
N CYS A 217 5.22 -4.27 12.15
CA CYS A 217 6.57 -3.86 11.87
C CYS A 217 6.61 -2.34 12.07
N ARG A 218 7.29 -1.93 13.15
CA ARG A 218 7.52 -0.52 13.45
C ARG A 218 8.86 -0.16 12.86
N ASN A 219 8.85 0.64 11.79
CA ASN A 219 10.09 1.27 11.35
C ASN A 219 10.59 2.19 12.46
N HIS A 220 11.56 1.74 13.24
CA HIS A 220 12.23 2.57 14.25
C HIS A 220 13.38 3.41 13.65
N THR A 221 13.54 3.39 12.31
CA THR A 221 14.59 4.11 11.61
C THR A 221 14.00 5.24 10.78
N CYS A 222 14.37 6.47 11.10
CA CYS A 222 14.04 7.66 10.30
C CYS A 222 15.31 8.16 9.60
N LEU A 223 15.23 8.39 8.29
CA LEU A 223 16.30 9.04 7.54
C LEU A 223 16.09 10.56 7.57
N VAL A 224 17.04 11.28 8.18
CA VAL A 224 16.99 12.75 8.27
C VAL A 224 18.09 13.36 7.42
N LEU A 225 17.70 14.07 6.35
CA LEU A 225 18.62 14.82 5.50
C LEU A 225 18.69 16.28 5.98
N THR A 226 19.87 16.71 6.42
CA THR A 226 20.11 18.08 6.89
C THR A 226 21.05 18.83 5.94
N GLY A 227 20.78 20.11 5.72
CA GLY A 227 21.57 20.97 4.83
C GLY A 227 20.83 22.24 4.45
N GLU A 228 21.53 23.17 3.80
CA GLU A 228 20.98 24.44 3.33
C GLU A 228 19.77 24.26 2.39
N GLN A 229 18.97 25.32 2.23
CA GLN A 229 17.92 25.36 1.22
C GLN A 229 18.52 25.23 -0.20
N GLY A 230 17.77 24.65 -1.13
CA GLY A 230 18.22 24.48 -2.52
C GLY A 230 19.22 23.34 -2.74
N LYS A 231 19.49 22.50 -1.73
CA LYS A 231 20.36 21.31 -1.85
C LYS A 231 19.61 20.03 -2.30
N PHE A 232 18.46 20.17 -2.97
CA PHE A 232 17.71 19.06 -3.58
C PHE A 232 17.31 17.88 -2.66
N LYS A 233 17.26 18.11 -1.34
CA LYS A 233 16.92 17.07 -0.35
C LYS A 233 15.55 16.44 -0.61
N THR A 234 14.54 17.28 -0.87
CA THR A 234 13.19 16.82 -1.20
C THR A 234 13.18 16.09 -2.53
N THR A 235 13.83 16.65 -3.56
CA THR A 235 13.95 16.02 -4.88
C THR A 235 14.56 14.63 -4.82
N PHE A 236 15.59 14.42 -4.00
CA PHE A 236 16.17 13.09 -3.80
C PHE A 236 15.15 12.10 -3.23
N LEU A 237 14.36 12.50 -2.23
CA LEU A 237 13.31 11.65 -1.66
C LEU A 237 12.16 11.41 -2.64
N ASP A 238 11.76 12.42 -3.41
CA ASP A 238 10.70 12.30 -4.42
C ASP A 238 11.08 11.31 -5.52
N LEU A 239 12.36 11.29 -5.91
CA LEU A 239 12.90 10.34 -6.90
C LEU A 239 12.96 8.90 -6.40
N LEU A 240 12.92 8.67 -5.08
CA LEU A 240 12.81 7.31 -4.52
C LEU A 240 11.41 6.74 -4.69
N CYS A 241 10.39 7.59 -4.77
CA CYS A 241 9.02 7.15 -4.96
C CYS A 241 8.75 6.91 -6.45
N PRO A 242 8.43 5.67 -6.87
CA PRO A 242 8.18 5.38 -8.28
C PRO A 242 6.93 6.15 -8.76
N PRO A 243 6.90 6.62 -10.02
CA PRO A 243 5.77 7.41 -10.55
C PRO A 243 4.41 6.72 -10.42
N ALA A 244 4.38 5.39 -10.48
CA ALA A 244 3.17 4.59 -10.30
C ALA A 244 2.54 4.72 -8.90
N LEU A 245 3.32 5.15 -7.91
CA LEU A 245 2.89 5.29 -6.51
C LEU A 245 2.67 6.74 -6.07
N HIS A 246 2.92 7.75 -6.92
CA HIS A 246 2.75 9.17 -6.56
C HIS A 246 1.31 9.56 -6.15
N GLY A 247 0.32 8.75 -6.50
CA GLY A 247 -1.08 8.98 -6.19
C GLY A 247 -1.57 8.36 -4.86
N TYR A 248 -0.71 7.66 -4.13
CA TYR A 248 -1.05 6.95 -2.89
C TYR A 248 -0.42 7.58 -1.65
#